data_AF-A0A3M1R5V3-F1
#
_entry.id   AF-A0A3M1R5V3-F1
#
_cell.length_a   1.000
_cell.length_b   1.000
_cell.length_c   1.000
_cell.angle_alpha   90.00
_cell.angle_beta   90.00
_cell.angle_gamma   90.00
#
_symmetry.space_group_name_H-M   'P 1'
#
loop_
_entity.id
_entity.type
_entity.pdbx_description
1 polymer ?
#
loop_
_entity_poly.entity_id
_entity_poly.type
_entity_poly.pdbx_seq_one_letter_code
_entity_poly.pdbx_strand_id
1 'polypeptide(L)'
;MVNKAISAFKTQTGKLNLMKTPWEIWADFYEFMTPKENELWISNGRINEIWQSGFDDAERRPYIIQRWPFNFLEIHPEDARARGIETGDLVSVESQRVPVQKDFNMGVKSDDMWFSGLMKRGHIKLASGQFTAVAIVTPAVKRGVVYTNHLDKRQPFNSLSPRVPDPLTMNYRYKIAVGKVKKIGESPYKRDLSQMSFKRRDIGGRPI
;
A
#
# COMPACT_ATOMS: atom_id res chain seq x y z
N MET A 1 -24.81 -37.99 21.69
CA MET A 1 -23.67 -37.20 22.19
C MET A 1 -23.21 -36.29 21.05
N VAL A 2 -23.30 -34.96 21.19
CA VAL A 2 -22.90 -34.04 20.10
C VAL A 2 -21.38 -34.13 19.93
N ASN A 3 -20.89 -34.32 18.71
CA ASN A 3 -19.46 -34.40 18.43
C ASN A 3 -18.78 -33.07 18.85
N LYS A 4 -17.85 -33.12 19.80
CA LYS A 4 -17.12 -31.93 20.27
C LYS A 4 -16.36 -31.21 19.14
N ALA A 5 -16.00 -31.91 18.06
CA ALA A 5 -15.33 -31.30 16.91
C ALA A 5 -16.20 -30.26 16.18
N ILE A 6 -17.53 -30.33 16.30
CA ILE A 6 -18.46 -29.38 15.66
C ILE A 6 -19.07 -28.37 16.64
N SER A 7 -18.89 -28.55 17.95
CA SER A 7 -19.52 -27.70 18.98
C SER A 7 -18.55 -27.00 19.93
N ALA A 8 -17.24 -27.27 19.84
CA ALA A 8 -16.21 -26.65 20.67
C ALA A 8 -15.18 -25.86 19.84
N PHE A 9 -14.55 -24.87 20.47
CA PHE A 9 -13.42 -24.16 19.86
C PHE A 9 -12.20 -25.08 19.74
N LYS A 10 -11.37 -24.86 18.72
CA LYS A 10 -10.10 -25.57 18.50
C LYS A 10 -9.01 -25.08 19.46
N THR A 11 -9.26 -25.21 20.76
CA THR A 11 -8.33 -24.88 21.85
C THR A 11 -8.26 -26.04 22.83
N GLN A 12 -7.23 -26.10 23.67
CA GLN A 12 -7.06 -27.19 24.65
C GLN A 12 -8.28 -27.34 25.59
N THR A 13 -8.93 -26.23 25.94
CA THR A 13 -10.08 -26.21 26.85
C THR A 13 -11.43 -26.32 26.14
N GLY A 14 -11.45 -26.27 24.80
CA GLY A 14 -12.67 -26.17 24.00
C GLY A 14 -13.37 -24.80 24.07
N LYS A 15 -12.77 -23.81 24.75
CA LYS A 15 -13.32 -22.45 24.94
C LYS A 15 -12.59 -21.42 24.06
N LEU A 16 -13.25 -20.27 23.83
CA LEU A 16 -12.64 -19.12 23.16
C LEU A 16 -11.52 -18.53 24.02
N ASN A 17 -10.35 -18.29 23.41
CA ASN A 17 -9.28 -17.51 24.02
C ASN A 17 -9.44 -16.04 23.64
N LEU A 18 -9.70 -15.17 24.61
CA LEU A 18 -9.67 -13.73 24.40
C LEU A 18 -8.22 -13.24 24.41
N MET A 19 -7.84 -12.47 23.41
CA MET A 19 -6.48 -11.95 23.25
C MET A 19 -6.44 -10.46 23.59
N LYS A 20 -5.49 -10.05 24.42
CA LYS A 20 -5.16 -8.64 24.61
C LYS A 20 -4.21 -8.23 23.49
N THR A 21 -4.52 -7.12 22.81
CA THR A 21 -3.72 -6.58 21.71
C THR A 21 -3.27 -5.16 22.03
N PRO A 22 -2.22 -5.01 22.85
CA PRO A 22 -1.68 -3.71 23.20
C PRO A 22 -1.17 -2.93 21.98
N TRP A 23 -1.35 -1.61 21.97
CA TRP A 23 -0.93 -0.74 20.87
C TRP A 23 0.60 -0.66 20.75
N GLU A 24 1.32 -0.76 21.86
CA GLU A 24 2.79 -0.65 21.93
C GLU A 24 3.53 -1.71 21.10
N ILE A 25 2.89 -2.83 20.77
CA ILE A 25 3.43 -3.86 19.87
C ILE A 25 3.61 -3.33 18.43
N TRP A 26 2.84 -2.31 18.06
CA TRP A 26 2.79 -1.73 16.71
C TRP A 26 3.23 -0.26 16.64
N ALA A 27 3.14 0.46 17.76
CA ALA A 27 3.31 1.91 17.84
C ALA A 27 4.62 2.40 17.21
N ASP A 28 5.74 1.74 17.47
CA ASP A 28 7.07 2.21 17.06
C ASP A 28 7.25 2.23 15.53
N PHE A 29 6.73 1.22 14.84
CA PHE A 29 6.70 1.17 13.38
C PHE A 29 5.74 2.22 12.81
N TYR A 30 4.56 2.38 13.41
CA TYR A 30 3.58 3.37 12.99
C TYR A 30 4.12 4.80 13.09
N GLU A 31 4.74 5.13 14.22
CA GLU A 31 5.38 6.41 14.47
C GLU A 31 6.49 6.68 13.45
N PHE A 32 7.36 5.70 13.19
CA PHE A 32 8.37 5.84 12.14
C PHE A 32 7.75 6.04 10.77
N MET A 33 6.70 5.29 10.42
CA MET A 33 6.06 5.36 9.11
C MET A 33 5.09 6.53 8.98
N THR A 34 4.86 7.34 10.01
CA THR A 34 3.94 8.47 9.90
C THR A 34 4.47 9.49 8.87
N PRO A 35 3.62 9.95 7.91
CA PRO A 35 4.00 10.95 6.92
C PRO A 35 4.58 12.21 7.56
N LYS A 36 5.69 12.69 7.01
CA LYS A 36 6.33 13.95 7.40
C LYS A 36 6.23 14.97 6.28
N GLU A 37 6.22 16.26 6.64
CA GLU A 37 6.19 17.36 5.69
C GLU A 37 5.01 17.24 4.70
N ASN A 38 5.30 17.03 3.42
CA ASN A 38 4.34 16.89 2.33
C ASN A 38 4.16 15.44 1.84
N GLU A 39 4.66 14.46 2.59
CA GLU A 39 4.42 13.03 2.34
C GLU A 39 2.92 12.70 2.48
N LEU A 40 2.50 11.67 1.76
CA LEU A 40 1.18 11.04 1.88
C LEU A 40 1.36 9.59 2.31
N TRP A 41 0.34 9.03 2.95
CA TRP A 41 0.22 7.58 3.10
C TRP A 41 0.00 6.96 1.71
N ILE A 42 0.88 6.04 1.33
CA ILE A 42 0.76 5.31 0.07
C ILE A 42 0.22 3.92 0.40
N SER A 43 -1.07 3.73 0.15
CA SER A 43 -1.72 2.43 0.26
C SER A 43 -1.84 1.79 -1.12
N ASN A 44 -2.09 0.49 -1.14
CA ASN A 44 -2.21 -0.29 -2.35
C ASN A 44 -3.19 -1.43 -2.15
N GLY A 45 -3.61 -2.03 -3.26
CA GLY A 45 -4.36 -3.26 -3.20
C GLY A 45 -4.72 -3.79 -4.57
N ARG A 46 -5.82 -4.52 -4.58
CA ARG A 46 -6.34 -5.18 -5.77
C ARG A 46 -7.35 -4.25 -6.44
N ILE A 47 -7.55 -4.48 -7.71
CA ILE A 47 -8.71 -3.96 -8.42
C ILE A 47 -9.55 -5.14 -8.89
N ASN A 48 -10.84 -4.89 -9.09
CA ASN A 48 -11.79 -5.95 -9.45
C ASN A 48 -11.41 -6.64 -10.77
N GLU A 49 -10.84 -5.88 -11.70
CA GLU A 49 -10.59 -6.28 -13.08
C GLU A 49 -9.29 -7.05 -13.29
N ILE A 50 -8.34 -7.03 -12.34
CA ILE A 50 -7.03 -7.67 -12.48
C ILE A 50 -6.84 -8.71 -11.38
N TRP A 51 -6.67 -9.96 -11.79
CA TRP A 51 -6.35 -11.05 -10.88
C TRP A 51 -4.87 -11.05 -10.50
N GLN A 52 -4.61 -10.86 -9.20
CA GLN A 52 -3.28 -11.01 -8.58
C GLN A 52 -2.19 -10.18 -9.29
N SER A 53 -1.14 -10.83 -9.79
CA SER A 53 -0.03 -10.18 -10.50
C SER A 53 -0.38 -9.75 -11.93
N GLY A 54 -1.62 -9.98 -12.38
CA GLY A 54 -2.04 -9.72 -13.76
C GLY A 54 -1.31 -10.57 -14.78
N PHE A 55 -0.79 -11.75 -14.41
CA PHE A 55 0.00 -12.59 -15.34
C PHE A 55 -0.80 -13.06 -16.55
N ASP A 56 -2.11 -13.30 -16.41
CA ASP A 56 -3.03 -13.52 -17.53
C ASP A 56 -3.64 -12.17 -17.95
N ASP A 57 -4.38 -11.55 -17.04
CA ASP A 57 -5.24 -10.39 -17.33
C ASP A 57 -4.50 -9.20 -17.94
N ALA A 58 -3.35 -8.81 -17.40
CA ALA A 58 -2.61 -7.63 -17.84
C ALA A 58 -1.63 -7.91 -19.00
N GLU A 59 -1.60 -9.14 -19.53
CA GLU A 59 -0.68 -9.54 -20.62
C GLU A 59 -1.41 -10.15 -21.83
N ARG A 60 -2.50 -10.87 -21.59
CA ARG A 60 -3.16 -11.71 -22.61
C ARG A 60 -4.61 -11.34 -22.87
N ARG A 61 -5.24 -10.48 -22.06
CA ARG A 61 -6.64 -10.05 -22.22
C ARG A 61 -6.69 -8.63 -22.79
N PRO A 62 -6.93 -8.43 -24.10
CA PRO A 62 -6.80 -7.12 -24.74
C PRO A 62 -7.66 -6.02 -24.11
N TYR A 63 -8.89 -6.35 -23.69
CA TYR A 63 -9.81 -5.39 -23.07
C TYR A 63 -9.35 -4.93 -21.68
N ILE A 64 -8.64 -5.77 -20.91
CA ILE A 64 -8.07 -5.38 -19.60
C ILE A 64 -6.83 -4.52 -19.83
N ILE A 65 -5.96 -4.94 -20.75
CA ILE A 65 -4.75 -4.19 -21.13
C ILE A 65 -5.12 -2.80 -21.63
N GLN A 66 -6.15 -2.71 -22.49
CA GLN A 66 -6.67 -1.44 -22.98
C GLN A 66 -7.20 -0.56 -21.85
N ARG A 67 -7.96 -1.14 -20.90
CA ARG A 67 -8.54 -0.38 -19.77
C ARG A 67 -7.47 0.10 -18.78
N TRP A 68 -6.42 -0.69 -18.57
CA TRP A 68 -5.35 -0.45 -17.60
C TRP A 68 -3.97 -0.60 -18.28
N PRO A 69 -3.61 0.31 -19.20
CA PRO A 69 -2.37 0.22 -19.95
C PRO A 69 -1.16 0.65 -19.12
N PHE A 70 -1.38 1.24 -17.94
CA PHE A 70 -0.37 1.71 -17.00
C PHE A 70 -0.91 1.63 -15.57
N ASN A 71 -0.02 1.63 -14.57
CA ASN A 71 -0.45 1.71 -13.18
C ASN A 71 -1.17 3.04 -12.91
N PHE A 72 -2.07 3.06 -11.94
CA PHE A 72 -2.84 4.25 -11.56
C PHE A 72 -2.59 4.65 -10.11
N LEU A 73 -2.88 5.92 -9.80
CA LEU A 73 -2.85 6.46 -8.44
C LEU A 73 -4.14 7.24 -8.18
N GLU A 74 -5.00 6.69 -7.33
CA GLU A 74 -6.16 7.42 -6.82
C GLU A 74 -5.71 8.41 -5.73
N ILE A 75 -6.10 9.69 -5.89
CA ILE A 75 -5.72 10.80 -5.01
C ILE A 75 -6.92 11.69 -4.69
N HIS A 76 -7.02 12.16 -3.44
CA HIS A 76 -8.10 13.03 -3.00
C HIS A 76 -8.04 14.41 -3.71
N PRO A 77 -9.18 15.04 -4.06
CA PRO A 77 -9.19 16.31 -4.80
C PRO A 77 -8.40 17.46 -4.13
N GLU A 78 -8.42 17.56 -2.81
CA GLU A 78 -7.63 18.58 -2.09
C GLU A 78 -6.13 18.33 -2.17
N ASP A 79 -5.70 17.07 -2.07
CA ASP A 79 -4.29 16.72 -2.15
C ASP A 79 -3.74 16.86 -3.57
N ALA A 80 -4.57 16.56 -4.57
CA ALA A 80 -4.27 16.76 -5.97
C ALA A 80 -4.15 18.25 -6.31
N ARG A 81 -5.11 19.08 -5.86
CA ARG A 81 -5.10 20.53 -6.04
C ARG A 81 -3.87 21.18 -5.42
N ALA A 82 -3.51 20.80 -4.19
CA ALA A 82 -2.31 21.29 -3.51
C ALA A 82 -1.01 20.94 -4.24
N ARG A 83 -1.04 19.97 -5.17
CA ARG A 83 0.11 19.47 -5.93
C ARG A 83 0.03 19.80 -7.43
N GLY A 84 -0.99 20.54 -7.87
CA GLY A 84 -1.22 20.84 -9.30
C GLY A 84 -1.45 19.59 -10.15
N ILE A 85 -2.02 18.54 -9.55
CA ILE A 85 -2.31 17.25 -10.21
C ILE A 85 -3.76 17.26 -10.67
N GLU A 86 -3.95 16.91 -11.94
CA GLU A 86 -5.26 16.63 -12.54
C GLU A 86 -5.37 15.16 -12.90
N THR A 87 -6.61 14.71 -13.11
CA THR A 87 -6.89 13.39 -13.65
C THR A 87 -6.20 13.21 -15.01
N GLY A 88 -5.55 12.06 -15.19
CA GLY A 88 -4.80 11.73 -16.40
C GLY A 88 -3.37 12.28 -16.42
N ASP A 89 -2.95 13.07 -15.42
CA ASP A 89 -1.53 13.44 -15.30
C ASP A 89 -0.66 12.23 -14.97
N LEU A 90 0.57 12.22 -15.47
CA LEU A 90 1.58 11.28 -15.05
C LEU A 90 2.23 11.80 -13.77
N VAL A 91 2.25 10.96 -12.73
CA VAL A 91 2.81 11.29 -11.42
C VAL A 91 3.90 10.30 -11.05
N SER A 92 4.89 10.80 -10.29
CA SER A 92 5.86 9.98 -9.59
C SER A 92 5.54 9.92 -8.11
N VAL A 93 5.69 8.74 -7.53
CA VAL A 93 5.60 8.50 -6.09
C VAL A 93 6.97 8.05 -5.60
N GLU A 94 7.60 8.87 -4.76
CA GLU A 94 8.98 8.69 -4.30
C GLU A 94 9.04 8.58 -2.78
N SER A 95 9.85 7.66 -2.27
CA SER A 95 10.18 7.59 -0.85
C SER A 95 11.68 7.44 -0.64
N GLN A 96 12.23 8.15 0.34
CA GLN A 96 13.63 8.02 0.78
C GLN A 96 13.75 7.24 2.10
N ARG A 97 12.62 6.77 2.63
CA ARG A 97 12.51 6.21 3.99
C ARG A 97 11.92 4.82 3.97
N VAL A 98 12.25 4.01 2.96
CA VAL A 98 11.82 2.60 2.87
C VAL A 98 12.70 1.77 3.80
N PRO A 99 12.20 1.28 4.96
CA PRO A 99 13.03 0.51 5.87
C PRO A 99 13.23 -0.91 5.33
N VAL A 100 14.48 -1.37 5.37
CA VAL A 100 14.87 -2.72 4.93
C VAL A 100 15.69 -3.36 6.03
N GLN A 101 15.14 -4.42 6.63
CA GLN A 101 15.90 -5.26 7.54
C GLN A 101 16.94 -6.06 6.75
N LYS A 102 18.22 -5.97 7.15
CA LYS A 102 19.34 -6.62 6.44
C LYS A 102 19.83 -7.89 7.11
N ASP A 103 19.54 -8.08 8.38
CA ASP A 103 19.96 -9.21 9.20
C ASP A 103 18.96 -9.44 10.36
N PHE A 104 19.09 -10.59 11.02
CA PHE A 104 18.28 -10.97 12.17
C PHE A 104 19.15 -10.99 13.42
N ASN A 105 18.56 -10.62 14.56
CA ASN A 105 19.14 -10.88 15.87
C ASN A 105 18.42 -12.06 16.53
N MET A 106 19.03 -12.63 17.58
CA MET A 106 18.48 -13.81 18.25
C MET A 106 17.31 -13.50 19.21
N GLY A 107 16.84 -12.25 19.29
CA GLY A 107 15.70 -11.90 20.14
C GLY A 107 15.94 -12.06 21.65
N VAL A 108 17.17 -11.84 22.13
CA VAL A 108 17.54 -12.11 23.54
C VAL A 108 17.09 -10.99 24.47
N LYS A 109 17.14 -9.75 24.01
CA LYS A 109 16.70 -8.57 24.76
C LYS A 109 15.26 -8.24 24.43
N SER A 110 14.59 -7.59 25.39
CA SER A 110 13.18 -7.24 25.28
C SER A 110 12.83 -6.36 24.06
N ASP A 111 13.79 -5.61 23.52
CA ASP A 111 13.62 -4.75 22.36
C ASP A 111 14.27 -5.28 21.08
N ASP A 112 14.80 -6.50 21.09
CA ASP A 112 15.57 -7.04 19.97
C ASP A 112 14.75 -7.11 18.69
N MET A 113 13.47 -7.47 18.79
CA MET A 113 12.57 -7.66 17.64
C MET A 113 11.72 -6.43 17.30
N TRP A 114 11.73 -5.39 18.14
CA TRP A 114 10.94 -4.17 17.87
C TRP A 114 11.61 -3.31 16.81
N PHE A 115 10.81 -2.58 16.01
CA PHE A 115 11.31 -1.78 14.90
C PHE A 115 12.34 -0.75 15.35
N SER A 116 12.03 -0.02 16.42
CA SER A 116 12.88 0.99 17.04
C SER A 116 14.22 0.41 17.53
N GLY A 117 14.19 -0.76 18.16
CA GLY A 117 15.37 -1.48 18.59
C GLY A 117 16.23 -1.94 17.40
N LEU A 118 15.61 -2.54 16.38
CA LEU A 118 16.28 -2.97 15.15
C LEU A 118 16.95 -1.79 14.44
N MET A 119 16.28 -0.63 14.37
CA MET A 119 16.86 0.62 13.86
C MET A 119 18.06 1.07 14.71
N LYS A 120 17.90 1.13 16.03
CA LYS A 120 18.94 1.60 16.98
C LYS A 120 20.22 0.79 16.90
N ARG A 121 20.12 -0.53 16.72
CA ARG A 121 21.26 -1.45 16.56
C ARG A 121 21.78 -1.56 15.13
N GLY A 122 21.18 -0.83 14.20
CA GLY A 122 21.61 -0.78 12.81
C GLY A 122 21.28 -2.04 12.01
N HIS A 123 20.26 -2.82 12.39
CA HIS A 123 19.73 -3.98 11.65
C HIS A 123 18.80 -3.58 10.50
N ILE A 124 18.36 -2.33 10.47
CA ILE A 124 17.54 -1.75 9.40
C ILE A 124 18.34 -0.67 8.70
N LYS A 125 18.37 -0.75 7.36
CA LYS A 125 18.85 0.33 6.49
C LYS A 125 17.67 1.04 5.83
N LEU A 126 17.82 2.33 5.55
CA LEU A 126 16.86 3.06 4.74
C LEU A 126 17.26 2.98 3.27
N ALA A 127 16.29 2.65 2.43
CA ALA A 127 16.43 2.65 0.98
C ALA A 127 15.50 3.70 0.36
N SER A 128 15.84 4.13 -0.85
CA SER A 128 14.94 4.88 -1.70
C SER A 128 14.11 3.93 -2.57
N GLY A 129 12.90 4.34 -2.91
CA GLY A 129 12.04 3.65 -3.87
C GLY A 129 11.21 4.65 -4.65
N GLN A 130 10.77 4.24 -5.84
CA GLN A 130 9.95 5.05 -6.72
C GLN A 130 9.11 4.16 -7.64
N PHE A 131 7.91 4.63 -7.97
CA PHE A 131 7.17 4.17 -9.14
C PHE A 131 6.43 5.35 -9.78
N THR A 132 6.03 5.19 -11.03
CA THR A 132 5.17 6.16 -11.72
C THR A 132 3.78 5.60 -11.95
N ALA A 133 2.78 6.47 -11.96
CA ALA A 133 1.40 6.09 -12.20
C ALA A 133 0.61 7.22 -12.86
N VAL A 134 -0.52 6.88 -13.46
CA VAL A 134 -1.50 7.86 -13.98
C VAL A 134 -2.44 8.26 -12.85
N ALA A 135 -2.55 9.56 -12.58
CA ALA A 135 -3.39 10.07 -11.51
C ALA A 135 -4.88 9.97 -11.85
N ILE A 136 -5.66 9.52 -10.87
CA ILE A 136 -7.13 9.53 -10.89
C ILE A 136 -7.58 10.35 -9.69
N VAL A 137 -8.07 11.56 -9.94
CA VAL A 137 -8.58 12.40 -8.85
C VAL A 137 -9.97 11.92 -8.45
N THR A 138 -10.13 11.51 -7.19
CA THR A 138 -11.39 10.94 -6.69
C THR A 138 -11.56 11.20 -5.19
N PRO A 139 -12.77 11.56 -4.72
CA PRO A 139 -13.06 11.68 -3.30
C PRO A 139 -13.21 10.33 -2.59
N ALA A 140 -13.12 9.20 -3.32
CA ALA A 140 -13.23 7.85 -2.75
C ALA A 140 -12.06 7.49 -1.81
N VAL A 141 -10.91 8.15 -1.97
CA VAL A 141 -9.77 8.04 -1.05
C VAL A 141 -9.76 9.20 -0.06
N LYS A 142 -9.36 8.93 1.19
CA LYS A 142 -9.29 9.98 2.22
C LYS A 142 -8.16 10.97 1.92
N ARG A 143 -8.33 12.23 2.32
CA ARG A 143 -7.23 13.20 2.35
C ARG A 143 -6.03 12.65 3.13
N GLY A 144 -4.83 12.89 2.64
CA GLY A 144 -3.59 12.38 3.20
C GLY A 144 -3.23 10.95 2.75
N VAL A 145 -4.08 10.29 1.96
CA VAL A 145 -3.92 8.90 1.53
C VAL A 145 -4.09 8.78 0.03
N VAL A 146 -3.23 7.98 -0.60
CA VAL A 146 -3.37 7.57 -2.00
C VAL A 146 -3.51 6.05 -2.11
N TYR A 147 -4.10 5.60 -3.20
CA TYR A 147 -4.29 4.18 -3.49
C TYR A 147 -3.79 3.82 -4.88
N THR A 148 -3.08 2.69 -5.00
CA THR A 148 -2.56 2.18 -6.28
C THR A 148 -2.72 0.66 -6.40
N ASN A 149 -2.60 0.12 -7.61
CA ASN A 149 -2.52 -1.32 -7.79
C ASN A 149 -1.18 -1.86 -7.24
N HIS A 150 -1.26 -2.96 -6.49
CA HIS A 150 -0.14 -3.50 -5.72
C HIS A 150 1.00 -4.14 -6.55
N LEU A 151 0.66 -4.90 -7.59
CA LEU A 151 1.60 -5.72 -8.37
C LEU A 151 1.57 -5.40 -9.85
N ASP A 152 1.43 -4.12 -10.20
CA ASP A 152 1.71 -3.70 -11.57
C ASP A 152 3.16 -4.10 -11.93
N LYS A 153 3.31 -4.85 -13.01
CA LYS A 153 4.60 -5.45 -13.37
C LYS A 153 5.63 -4.43 -13.86
N ARG A 154 5.17 -3.27 -14.32
CA ARG A 154 6.00 -2.22 -14.90
C ARG A 154 6.35 -1.18 -13.83
N GLN A 155 5.39 -0.88 -12.97
CA GLN A 155 5.47 0.15 -11.94
C GLN A 155 4.98 -0.39 -10.59
N PRO A 156 5.71 -1.34 -9.97
CA PRO A 156 5.26 -2.03 -8.78
C PRO A 156 5.32 -1.15 -7.53
N PHE A 157 4.22 -1.11 -6.77
CA PHE A 157 4.19 -0.48 -5.44
C PHE A 157 5.24 -1.09 -4.49
N ASN A 158 5.61 -2.36 -4.67
CA ASN A 158 6.61 -3.05 -3.85
C ASN A 158 7.99 -2.36 -3.81
N SER A 159 8.26 -1.42 -4.72
CA SER A 159 9.40 -0.51 -4.64
C SER A 159 9.41 0.32 -3.34
N LEU A 160 8.23 0.72 -2.84
CA LEU A 160 8.01 1.53 -1.63
C LEU A 160 7.67 0.72 -0.37
N SER A 161 7.30 -0.56 -0.53
CA SER A 161 6.92 -1.42 0.59
C SER A 161 8.05 -1.57 1.62
N PRO A 162 7.78 -1.35 2.92
CA PRO A 162 8.69 -1.73 4.00
C PRO A 162 9.06 -3.20 3.93
N ARG A 163 10.36 -3.48 4.08
CA ARG A 163 10.92 -4.84 4.13
C ARG A 163 11.35 -5.16 5.56
N VAL A 164 10.46 -4.87 6.50
CA VAL A 164 10.58 -5.21 7.92
C VAL A 164 9.32 -5.96 8.30
N PRO A 165 9.42 -7.27 8.55
CA PRO A 165 8.28 -8.08 8.93
C PRO A 165 7.80 -7.72 10.34
N ASP A 166 6.55 -8.05 10.60
CA ASP A 166 5.99 -8.00 11.94
C ASP A 166 6.67 -9.03 12.86
N PRO A 167 7.10 -8.66 14.08
CA PRO A 167 7.90 -9.55 14.93
C PRO A 167 7.11 -10.73 15.49
N LEU A 168 5.77 -10.70 15.45
CA LEU A 168 4.95 -11.80 15.96
C LEU A 168 4.63 -12.83 14.88
N THR A 169 4.29 -12.36 13.67
CA THR A 169 3.79 -13.22 12.59
C THR A 169 4.75 -13.37 11.41
N MET A 170 5.83 -12.61 11.40
CA MET A 170 6.78 -12.49 10.29
C MET A 170 6.15 -12.02 8.96
N ASN A 171 4.94 -11.46 9.01
CA ASN A 171 4.27 -10.92 7.84
C ASN A 171 4.73 -9.50 7.52
N TYR A 172 4.91 -9.21 6.24
CA TYR A 172 5.23 -7.85 5.78
C TYR A 172 4.03 -6.91 5.84
N ARG A 173 4.33 -5.65 6.13
CA ARG A 173 3.35 -4.58 6.38
C ARG A 173 3.04 -3.78 5.11
N TYR A 174 2.61 -4.48 4.06
CA TYR A 174 2.48 -3.94 2.70
C TYR A 174 1.54 -2.72 2.58
N LYS A 175 0.63 -2.49 3.52
CA LYS A 175 -0.38 -1.42 3.43
C LYS A 175 0.08 -0.08 4.00
N ILE A 176 1.30 -0.06 4.54
CA ILE A 176 1.87 1.10 5.20
C ILE A 176 3.14 1.48 4.44
N ALA A 177 3.04 2.47 3.56
CA ALA A 177 4.20 3.14 2.97
C ALA A 177 3.96 4.65 3.01
N VAL A 178 5.04 5.43 2.89
CA VAL A 178 4.97 6.88 2.77
C VAL A 178 5.80 7.34 1.61
N GLY A 179 5.36 8.42 0.98
CA GLY A 179 6.08 9.01 -0.14
C GLY A 179 5.54 10.38 -0.53
N LYS A 180 6.35 11.09 -1.31
CA LYS A 180 5.98 12.36 -1.93
C LYS A 180 5.42 12.07 -3.32
N VAL A 181 4.27 12.67 -3.63
CA VAL A 181 3.62 12.56 -4.94
C VAL A 181 3.89 13.85 -5.71
N LYS A 182 4.43 13.72 -6.92
CA LYS A 182 4.77 14.85 -7.80
C LYS A 182 4.24 14.63 -9.20
N LYS A 183 3.70 15.68 -9.82
CA LYS A 183 3.39 15.69 -11.25
C LYS A 183 4.69 15.73 -12.06
N ILE A 184 4.80 14.85 -13.06
CA ILE A 184 5.95 14.78 -13.97
C ILE A 184 5.57 15.04 -15.43
N GLY A 185 4.28 15.16 -15.75
CA GLY A 185 3.79 15.51 -17.08
C GLY A 185 2.33 15.14 -17.28
N GLU A 186 1.83 15.29 -18.51
CA GLU A 186 0.56 14.70 -18.93
C GLU A 186 0.81 13.25 -19.39
N SER A 187 -0.05 12.29 -19.01
CA SER A 187 0.04 10.95 -19.58
C SER A 187 -0.50 10.92 -21.01
N PRO A 188 -0.10 9.95 -21.85
CA PRO A 188 -0.68 9.76 -23.18
C PRO A 188 -2.21 9.58 -23.16
N TYR A 189 -2.76 9.14 -22.03
CA TYR A 189 -4.17 8.83 -21.86
C TYR A 189 -5.01 10.02 -21.39
N LYS A 190 -4.39 11.17 -21.06
CA LYS A 190 -5.13 12.34 -20.53
C LYS A 190 -6.12 12.91 -21.53
N ARG A 191 -5.71 12.97 -22.80
CA ARG A 191 -6.50 13.58 -23.89
C ARG A 191 -7.18 12.52 -24.75
N ASP A 192 -6.63 11.31 -24.82
CA ASP A 192 -7.21 10.17 -25.53
C ASP A 192 -7.76 9.13 -24.54
N LEU A 193 -9.09 9.12 -24.41
CA LEU A 193 -9.83 8.21 -23.52
C LEU A 193 -10.20 6.88 -24.21
N SER A 194 -9.67 6.59 -25.39
CA SER A 194 -9.92 5.31 -26.09
C SER A 194 -9.40 4.09 -25.32
N GLN A 195 -8.45 4.31 -24.40
CA GLN A 195 -7.85 3.26 -23.57
C GLN A 195 -8.32 3.37 -22.12
N MET A 196 -7.90 4.41 -21.41
CA MET A 196 -8.12 4.53 -19.97
C MET A 196 -9.27 5.50 -19.66
N SER A 197 -10.32 4.99 -19.02
CA SER A 197 -11.39 5.84 -18.48
C SER A 197 -11.03 6.32 -17.07
N PHE A 198 -11.25 7.61 -16.83
CA PHE A 198 -11.08 8.21 -15.51
C PHE A 198 -12.38 8.52 -14.80
N LYS A 199 -13.50 7.98 -15.31
CA LYS A 199 -14.75 8.03 -14.56
C LYS A 199 -14.56 7.35 -13.22
N ARG A 200 -15.28 7.87 -12.23
CA ARG A 200 -15.31 7.34 -10.88
C ARG A 200 -15.71 5.87 -10.87
N ARG A 201 -15.13 5.15 -9.91
CA ARG A 201 -15.32 3.71 -9.71
C ARG A 201 -16.16 3.40 -8.47
N ASP A 202 -16.43 4.40 -7.65
CA ASP A 202 -17.31 4.30 -6.50
C ASP A 202 -18.78 4.50 -6.92
N ILE A 203 -19.63 3.55 -6.54
CA ILE A 203 -21.07 3.56 -6.87
C ILE A 203 -21.79 4.47 -5.87
N GLY A 204 -22.58 5.44 -6.37
CA GLY A 204 -23.43 6.30 -5.54
C GLY A 204 -22.72 7.46 -4.85
N GLY A 205 -21.47 7.77 -5.22
CA GLY A 205 -20.74 8.90 -4.67
C GLY A 205 -21.33 10.26 -5.07
N ARG A 206 -21.34 11.22 -4.15
CA ARG A 206 -21.80 12.61 -4.42
C ARG A 206 -20.94 13.28 -5.49
N PRO A 207 -21.49 14.10 -6.41
CA PRO A 207 -20.72 14.83 -7.43
C PRO A 207 -19.56 15.62 -6.82
N ILE A 208 -18.48 15.77 -7.59
CA ILE A 208 -17.26 16.53 -7.23
C ILE A 208 -17.39 17.95 -7.78
#